data_AF-A0A183FYV0-F1
#
_entry.id   AF-A0A183FYV0-F1
#
_cell.length_a   1.000
_cell.length_b   1.000
_cell.length_c   1.000
_cell.angle_alpha   90.00
_cell.angle_beta   90.00
_cell.angle_gamma   90.00
#
_symmetry.space_group_name_H-M   'P 1'
#
loop_
_entity.id
_entity.type
_entity.pdbx_description
1 polymer ?
#
loop_
_entity_poly.entity_id
_entity_poly.type
_entity_poly.pdbx_seq_one_letter_code
_entity_poly.pdbx_strand_id
1 'polypeptide(L)'
;MFSKEDAQKEAGNRAFNGLPQLAKLIRGVLEKTISKVGERDAAVRDIATIVSNCMLLYADGCESDIYPLGVLVTDLCSLALLETKENSEKLTKKRVAYKTTCFELAINVLNKLCERQMLCDNNQFLRFVFDVLQEPMLKFQPWMEDDVSSVLAKFVAFSTTLITHAHLKKDISRMSRNEHSVSEDV
;
A
#
# COMPACT_ATOMS: atom_id res chain seq x y z
N MET A 1 20.43 -22.75 -22.26
CA MET A 1 19.82 -21.45 -22.56
C MET A 1 18.68 -21.30 -21.57
N PHE A 2 18.88 -20.58 -20.47
CA PHE A 2 17.82 -20.39 -19.45
C PHE A 2 16.74 -19.48 -20.05
N SER A 3 15.47 -19.92 -20.02
CA SER A 3 14.36 -19.10 -20.50
C SER A 3 14.22 -17.87 -19.59
N LYS A 4 13.80 -16.73 -20.15
CA LYS A 4 13.50 -15.50 -19.36
C LYS A 4 12.51 -15.79 -18.22
N GLU A 5 11.60 -16.75 -18.43
CA GLU A 5 10.61 -17.18 -17.44
C GLU A 5 11.26 -17.89 -16.24
N ASP A 6 12.31 -18.70 -16.45
CA ASP A 6 13.00 -19.40 -15.35
C ASP A 6 13.80 -18.42 -14.49
N ALA A 7 14.41 -17.40 -15.11
CA ALA A 7 15.12 -16.34 -14.40
C ALA A 7 14.18 -15.44 -13.58
N GLN A 8 12.99 -15.13 -14.11
CA GLN A 8 11.94 -14.41 -13.38
C GLN A 8 11.39 -15.24 -12.21
N LYS A 9 11.25 -16.56 -12.38
CA LYS A 9 10.77 -17.47 -11.33
C LYS A 9 11.78 -17.66 -10.19
N GLU A 10 13.08 -17.74 -10.49
CA GLU A 10 14.13 -17.74 -9.46
C GLU A 10 14.25 -16.40 -8.73
N ALA A 11 14.15 -15.28 -9.44
CA ALA A 11 14.15 -13.95 -8.83
C ALA A 11 12.93 -13.75 -7.90
N GLY A 12 11.75 -14.23 -8.36
CA GLY A 12 10.51 -14.28 -7.59
C GLY A 12 10.66 -15.03 -6.26
N ASN A 13 11.17 -16.26 -6.33
CA ASN A 13 11.39 -17.09 -5.15
C ASN A 13 12.38 -16.45 -4.17
N ARG A 14 13.48 -15.84 -4.65
CA ARG A 14 14.48 -15.21 -3.76
C ARG A 14 13.96 -13.97 -3.04
N ALA A 15 13.16 -13.14 -3.71
CA ALA A 15 12.61 -11.92 -3.11
C ALA A 15 11.46 -12.20 -2.13
N PHE A 16 10.70 -13.29 -2.30
CA PHE A 16 9.63 -13.68 -1.39
C PHE A 16 10.07 -14.54 -0.20
N ASN A 17 11.33 -14.99 -0.15
CA ASN A 17 11.87 -15.74 0.99
C ASN A 17 11.73 -15.01 2.34
N GLY A 18 11.64 -13.68 2.33
CA GLY A 18 11.45 -12.87 3.53
C GLY A 18 10.00 -12.78 4.02
N LEU A 19 8.99 -13.13 3.20
CA LEU A 19 7.58 -12.90 3.53
C LEU A 19 7.08 -13.64 4.79
N PRO A 20 7.46 -14.91 5.05
CA PRO A 20 7.08 -15.57 6.31
C PRO A 20 7.62 -14.85 7.54
N GLN A 21 8.79 -14.22 7.44
CA GLN A 21 9.37 -13.43 8.52
C GLN A 21 8.71 -12.06 8.63
N LEU A 22 8.35 -11.44 7.50
CA LEU A 22 7.65 -10.17 7.45
C LEU A 22 6.36 -10.20 8.28
N ALA A 23 5.50 -11.19 8.05
CA ALA A 23 4.25 -11.34 8.80
C ALA A 23 4.48 -11.46 10.31
N LYS A 24 5.53 -12.18 10.74
CA LYS A 24 5.89 -12.32 12.16
C LYS A 24 6.37 -11.02 12.77
N LEU A 25 7.22 -10.28 12.06
CA LEU A 25 7.76 -9.00 12.54
C LEU A 25 6.66 -7.96 12.69
N ILE A 26 5.84 -7.79 11.65
CA ILE A 26 4.72 -6.85 11.65
C ILE A 26 3.78 -7.14 12.80
N ARG A 27 3.35 -8.41 12.93
CA ARG A 27 2.48 -8.82 14.04
C ARG A 27 3.13 -8.56 15.38
N GLY A 28 4.42 -8.86 15.51
CA GLY A 28 5.16 -8.63 16.75
C GLY A 28 5.19 -7.16 17.18
N VAL A 29 5.27 -6.23 16.22
CA VAL A 29 5.17 -4.79 16.47
C VAL A 29 3.74 -4.35 16.79
N LEU A 30 2.75 -4.77 15.98
CA LEU A 30 1.34 -4.39 16.16
C LEU A 30 0.76 -4.90 17.48
N GLU A 31 1.04 -6.15 17.85
CA GLU A 31 0.59 -6.78 19.09
C GLU A 31 1.45 -6.39 20.30
N LYS A 32 2.48 -5.56 20.09
CA LYS A 32 3.43 -5.09 21.12
C LYS A 32 4.14 -6.23 21.85
N THR A 33 4.27 -7.41 21.23
CA THR A 33 5.05 -8.53 21.78
C THR A 33 6.55 -8.26 21.67
N ILE A 34 6.98 -7.46 20.67
CA ILE A 34 8.31 -6.84 20.61
C ILE A 34 8.27 -5.53 21.40
N SER A 35 8.43 -5.62 22.72
CA SER A 35 8.22 -4.49 23.64
C SER A 35 9.46 -3.62 23.85
N LYS A 36 10.67 -4.16 23.64
CA LYS A 36 11.91 -3.39 23.80
C LYS A 36 12.12 -2.45 22.61
N VAL A 37 12.35 -1.18 22.89
CA VAL A 37 12.53 -0.12 21.86
C VAL A 37 13.59 -0.50 20.83
N GLY A 38 14.77 -0.98 21.27
CA GLY A 38 15.85 -1.35 20.34
C GLY A 38 15.52 -2.54 19.43
N GLU A 39 14.79 -3.54 19.95
CA GLU A 39 14.32 -4.70 19.17
C GLU A 39 13.21 -4.28 18.20
N ARG A 40 12.31 -3.39 18.62
CA ARG A 40 11.27 -2.81 17.77
C ARG A 40 11.85 -2.02 16.62
N ASP A 41 12.86 -1.18 16.90
CA ASP A 41 13.56 -0.41 15.87
C ASP A 41 14.29 -1.33 14.86
N ALA A 42 14.86 -2.45 15.33
CA ALA A 42 15.46 -3.44 14.45
C ALA A 42 14.40 -4.14 13.58
N ALA A 43 13.28 -4.55 14.17
CA ALA A 43 12.17 -5.16 13.45
C ALA A 43 11.62 -4.24 12.35
N VAL A 44 11.45 -2.94 12.64
CA VAL A 44 10.99 -1.96 11.64
C VAL A 44 11.97 -1.82 10.46
N ARG A 45 13.29 -1.85 10.72
CA ARG A 45 14.29 -1.85 9.65
C ARG A 45 14.22 -3.12 8.81
N ASP A 46 14.10 -4.28 9.43
CA ASP A 46 13.98 -5.56 8.74
C ASP A 46 12.70 -5.61 7.88
N ILE A 47 11.57 -5.11 8.41
CA ILE A 47 10.31 -4.92 7.66
C ILE A 47 10.58 -4.06 6.43
N ALA A 48 11.19 -2.89 6.57
CA ALA A 48 11.48 -1.99 5.46
C ALA A 48 12.36 -2.65 4.38
N THR A 49 13.38 -3.41 4.79
CA THR A 49 14.24 -4.16 3.86
C THR A 49 13.48 -5.23 3.10
N ILE A 50 12.70 -6.06 3.81
CA ILE A 50 11.93 -7.14 3.17
C ILE A 50 10.90 -6.55 2.19
N VAL A 51 10.18 -5.51 2.62
CA VAL A 51 9.19 -4.81 1.79
C VAL A 51 9.87 -4.23 0.54
N SER A 52 10.98 -3.52 0.69
CA SER A 52 11.72 -2.98 -0.47
C SER A 52 12.11 -4.07 -1.48
N ASN A 53 12.48 -5.26 -1.01
CA ASN A 53 12.86 -6.38 -1.88
C ASN A 53 11.66 -6.98 -2.63
N CYS A 54 10.50 -7.12 -1.97
CA CYS A 54 9.33 -7.74 -2.59
C CYS A 54 8.45 -6.75 -3.38
N MET A 55 8.54 -5.45 -3.11
CA MET A 55 7.69 -4.44 -3.76
C MET A 55 7.83 -4.38 -5.27
N LEU A 56 9.03 -4.61 -5.82
CA LEU A 56 9.22 -4.64 -7.28
C LEU A 56 8.42 -5.77 -7.93
N LEU A 57 8.33 -6.93 -7.28
CA LEU A 57 7.57 -8.06 -7.80
C LEU A 57 6.07 -7.84 -7.71
N TYR A 58 5.58 -7.32 -6.58
CA TYR A 58 4.18 -6.92 -6.50
C TYR A 58 3.84 -5.89 -7.57
N ALA A 59 4.71 -4.89 -7.79
CA ALA A 59 4.53 -3.87 -8.81
C ALA A 59 4.51 -4.41 -10.25
N ASP A 60 5.14 -5.55 -10.49
CA ASP A 60 5.12 -6.28 -11.77
C ASP A 60 3.92 -7.27 -11.87
N GLY A 61 3.02 -7.27 -10.88
CA GLY A 61 1.82 -8.10 -10.84
C GLY A 61 2.02 -9.50 -10.26
N CYS A 62 3.19 -9.81 -9.69
CA CYS A 62 3.41 -11.08 -8.99
C CYS A 62 2.74 -11.04 -7.61
N GLU A 63 1.80 -11.94 -7.38
CA GLU A 63 1.18 -12.14 -6.07
C GLU A 63 1.84 -13.27 -5.28
N SER A 64 1.67 -13.22 -3.96
CA SER A 64 2.13 -14.27 -3.05
C SER A 64 0.97 -14.86 -2.26
N ASP A 65 0.86 -16.19 -2.26
CA ASP A 65 -0.12 -16.90 -1.44
C ASP A 65 0.19 -16.82 0.06
N ILE A 66 1.46 -16.58 0.42
CA ILE A 66 1.91 -16.51 1.82
C ILE A 66 1.54 -15.17 2.43
N TYR A 67 1.71 -14.10 1.66
CA TYR A 67 1.49 -12.74 2.13
C TYR A 67 1.00 -11.88 0.97
N PRO A 68 -0.30 -11.91 0.66
CA PRO A 68 -0.84 -11.17 -0.49
C PRO A 68 -0.62 -9.66 -0.39
N LEU A 69 -0.54 -8.95 -1.52
CA LEU A 69 -0.33 -7.50 -1.54
C LEU A 69 -1.35 -6.73 -0.69
N GLY A 70 -2.62 -7.14 -0.74
CA GLY A 70 -3.69 -6.53 0.07
C GLY A 70 -3.45 -6.63 1.57
N VAL A 71 -2.88 -7.76 2.04
CA VAL A 71 -2.51 -7.96 3.43
C VAL A 71 -1.32 -7.07 3.79
N LEU A 72 -0.28 -7.05 2.95
CA LEU A 72 0.88 -6.18 3.13
C LEU A 72 0.48 -4.70 3.28
N VAL A 73 -0.37 -4.19 2.38
CA VAL A 73 -0.83 -2.79 2.43
C VAL A 73 -1.59 -2.51 3.72
N THR A 74 -2.48 -3.42 4.13
CA THR A 74 -3.27 -3.27 5.37
C THR A 74 -2.35 -3.21 6.60
N ASP A 75 -1.36 -4.08 6.64
CA ASP A 75 -0.42 -4.19 7.75
C ASP A 75 0.52 -2.98 7.83
N LEU A 76 1.01 -2.48 6.69
CA LEU A 76 1.80 -1.25 6.64
C LEU A 76 0.99 -0.02 7.09
N CYS A 77 -0.26 0.10 6.64
CA CYS A 77 -1.17 1.15 7.09
C CYS A 77 -1.40 1.08 8.61
N SER A 78 -1.55 -0.12 9.15
CA SER A 78 -1.73 -0.35 10.59
C SER A 78 -0.49 0.06 11.39
N LEU A 79 0.70 -0.25 10.89
CA LEU A 79 1.97 0.15 11.52
C LEU A 79 2.15 1.68 11.52
N ALA A 80 1.86 2.33 10.39
CA ALA A 80 1.91 3.78 10.27
C ALA A 80 0.92 4.46 11.21
N LEU A 81 -0.31 3.94 11.32
CA LEU A 81 -1.33 4.47 12.21
C LEU A 81 -0.96 4.27 13.69
N LEU A 82 -0.40 3.11 14.05
CA LEU A 82 0.11 2.86 15.40
C LEU A 82 1.21 3.85 15.78
N GLU A 83 2.20 4.05 14.90
CA GLU A 83 3.29 5.01 15.13
C GLU A 83 2.76 6.44 15.28
N THR A 84 1.82 6.84 14.42
CA THR A 84 1.21 8.16 14.45
C THR A 84 0.44 8.39 15.76
N LYS A 85 -0.36 7.40 16.21
CA LYS A 85 -1.08 7.44 17.49
C LYS A 85 -0.14 7.54 18.69
N GLU A 86 0.88 6.68 18.75
CA GLU A 86 1.87 6.72 19.84
C GLU A 86 2.61 8.06 19.90
N ASN A 87 2.83 8.71 18.77
CA ASN A 87 3.44 10.02 18.71
C ASN A 87 2.45 11.14 19.05
N SER A 88 1.18 11.05 18.64
CA SER A 88 0.10 11.95 19.04
C SER A 88 -0.01 12.05 20.58
N GLU A 89 0.08 10.91 21.27
CA GLU A 89 0.07 10.87 22.75
C GLU A 89 1.26 11.61 23.38
N LYS A 90 2.42 11.58 22.70
CA LYS A 90 3.67 12.23 23.16
C LYS A 90 3.70 13.73 22.91
N LEU A 91 2.84 14.28 22.05
CA LEU A 91 2.78 15.72 21.74
C LEU A 91 2.60 16.60 22.99
N THR A 92 1.99 16.06 24.05
CA THR A 92 1.82 16.73 25.34
C THR A 92 3.14 16.93 26.11
N LYS A 93 4.22 16.26 25.71
CA LYS A 93 5.53 16.25 26.38
C LYS A 93 6.56 16.93 25.46
N LYS A 94 6.98 18.15 25.81
CA LYS A 94 7.83 19.02 24.98
C LYS A 94 9.10 18.34 24.40
N ARG A 95 9.35 18.61 23.11
CA ARG A 95 10.62 18.49 22.35
C ARG A 95 11.27 17.10 22.28
N VAL A 96 10.51 16.07 21.93
CA VAL A 96 11.10 14.81 21.45
C VAL A 96 10.95 14.77 19.93
N ALA A 97 12.03 14.48 19.21
CA ALA A 97 11.94 14.16 17.79
C ALA A 97 11.09 12.89 17.62
N TYR A 98 10.01 12.98 16.87
CA TYR A 98 9.12 11.84 16.63
C TYR A 98 9.73 10.97 15.54
N LYS A 99 9.71 9.65 15.75
CA LYS A 99 10.07 8.71 14.68
C LYS A 99 8.86 8.52 13.78
N THR A 100 9.09 8.57 12.47
CA THR A 100 8.07 8.47 11.42
C THR A 100 8.40 7.36 10.43
N THR A 101 9.22 6.38 10.83
CA THR A 101 9.76 5.37 9.91
C THR A 101 8.68 4.44 9.36
N CYS A 102 7.71 4.04 10.20
CA CYS A 102 6.59 3.22 9.73
C CYS A 102 5.68 4.02 8.79
N PHE A 103 5.42 5.28 9.13
CA PHE A 103 4.64 6.18 8.29
C PHE A 103 5.30 6.39 6.92
N GLU A 104 6.58 6.75 6.90
CA GLU A 104 7.36 6.95 5.67
C GLU A 104 7.38 5.69 4.81
N LEU A 105 7.54 4.51 5.42
CA LEU A 105 7.50 3.24 4.70
C LEU A 105 6.13 3.02 4.03
N ALA A 106 5.05 3.21 4.79
CA ALA A 106 3.69 3.02 4.27
C ALA A 106 3.39 3.98 3.13
N ILE A 107 3.65 5.28 3.31
CA ILE A 107 3.44 6.31 2.30
C ILE A 107 4.24 6.03 1.02
N ASN A 108 5.52 5.67 1.15
CA ASN A 108 6.36 5.35 -0.01
C ASN A 108 5.82 4.14 -0.79
N VAL A 109 5.35 3.10 -0.09
CA VAL A 109 4.74 1.92 -0.72
C VAL A 109 3.43 2.28 -1.41
N LEU A 110 2.54 2.99 -0.72
CA LEU A 110 1.26 3.43 -1.26
C LEU A 110 1.45 4.33 -2.49
N ASN A 111 2.41 5.25 -2.44
CA ASN A 111 2.73 6.11 -3.57
C ASN A 111 3.15 5.31 -4.81
N LYS A 112 4.05 4.32 -4.65
CA LYS A 112 4.50 3.43 -5.74
C LYS A 112 3.35 2.61 -6.30
N LEU A 113 2.47 2.08 -5.45
CA LEU A 113 1.31 1.31 -5.89
C LEU A 113 0.27 2.19 -6.60
N CYS A 114 0.11 3.45 -6.19
CA CYS A 114 -0.70 4.45 -6.89
C CYS A 114 -0.15 4.69 -8.31
N GLU A 115 1.15 4.93 -8.45
CA GLU A 115 1.81 5.14 -9.74
C GLU A 115 1.66 3.94 -10.68
N ARG A 116 1.60 2.73 -10.11
CA ARG A 116 1.39 1.47 -10.83
C ARG A 116 -0.08 1.06 -10.98
N GLN A 117 -1.02 1.88 -10.51
CA GLN A 117 -2.46 1.61 -10.64
C GLN A 117 -2.89 0.31 -9.95
N MET A 118 -2.30 -0.01 -8.80
CA MET A 118 -2.49 -1.29 -8.07
C MET A 118 -3.26 -1.16 -6.76
N LEU A 119 -3.70 0.05 -6.40
CA LEU A 119 -4.47 0.30 -5.18
C LEU A 119 -6.00 0.14 -5.37
N CYS A 120 -6.47 -0.19 -6.58
CA CYS A 120 -7.83 0.05 -7.08
C CYS A 120 -8.98 -0.46 -6.18
N ASP A 121 -8.77 -1.50 -5.39
CA ASP A 121 -9.82 -2.13 -4.56
C ASP A 121 -9.52 -2.07 -3.06
N ASN A 122 -8.50 -1.32 -2.65
CA ASN A 122 -8.05 -1.33 -1.27
C ASN A 122 -8.79 -0.30 -0.41
N ASN A 123 -10.00 -0.65 0.04
CA ASN A 123 -10.76 0.15 1.03
C ASN A 123 -9.97 0.44 2.32
N GLN A 124 -8.94 -0.35 2.64
CA GLN A 124 -8.10 -0.10 3.82
C GLN A 124 -7.20 1.11 3.63
N PHE A 125 -6.78 1.45 2.39
CA PHE A 125 -6.06 2.68 2.11
C PHE A 125 -6.92 3.91 2.46
N LEU A 126 -8.17 3.97 1.99
CA LEU A 126 -9.05 5.10 2.29
C LEU A 126 -9.36 5.22 3.78
N ARG A 127 -9.53 4.09 4.47
CA ARG A 127 -9.67 4.07 5.94
C ARG A 127 -8.42 4.59 6.63
N PHE A 128 -7.24 4.16 6.21
CA PHE A 128 -5.97 4.68 6.71
C PHE A 128 -5.86 6.19 6.52
N VAL A 129 -6.16 6.71 5.32
CA VAL A 129 -6.13 8.15 5.03
C VAL A 129 -7.10 8.89 5.95
N PHE A 130 -8.33 8.38 6.09
CA PHE A 130 -9.31 8.98 6.99
C PHE A 130 -8.80 9.02 8.43
N ASP A 131 -8.34 7.88 8.96
CA ASP A 131 -7.90 7.75 10.34
C ASP A 131 -6.66 8.60 10.63
N VAL A 132 -5.67 8.58 9.74
CA VAL A 132 -4.39 9.30 9.94
C VAL A 132 -4.59 10.80 9.90
N LEU A 133 -5.48 11.32 9.03
CA LEU A 133 -5.80 12.75 8.96
C LEU A 133 -6.52 13.28 10.21
N GLN A 134 -7.14 12.40 11.02
CA GLN A 134 -7.71 12.80 12.30
C GLN A 134 -6.66 12.90 13.42
N GLU A 135 -5.45 12.35 13.22
CA GLU A 135 -4.44 12.30 14.28
C GLU A 135 -3.81 13.67 14.54
N PRO A 136 -3.72 14.11 15.82
CA PRO A 136 -3.12 15.39 16.17
C PRO A 136 -1.70 15.58 15.63
N MET A 137 -0.91 14.49 15.51
CA MET A 137 0.47 14.53 15.01
C MET A 137 0.59 15.22 13.66
N LEU A 138 -0.33 15.01 12.73
CA LEU A 138 -0.24 15.57 11.39
C LEU A 138 -0.29 17.10 11.41
N LYS A 139 -1.05 17.69 12.34
CA LYS A 139 -1.09 19.16 12.53
C LYS A 139 0.24 19.75 12.97
N PHE A 140 1.11 18.94 13.58
CA PHE A 140 2.46 19.35 14.00
C PHE A 140 3.55 18.98 13.00
N GLN A 141 3.21 18.25 11.94
CA GLN A 141 4.13 17.77 10.91
C GLN A 141 3.49 17.96 9.52
N PRO A 142 3.47 19.21 8.98
CA PRO A 142 2.75 19.52 7.74
C PRO A 142 3.14 18.63 6.55
N TRP A 143 4.41 18.24 6.47
CA TRP A 143 4.91 17.35 5.41
C TRP A 143 4.19 15.98 5.38
N MET A 144 3.73 15.46 6.52
CA MET A 144 2.99 14.20 6.58
C MET A 144 1.60 14.35 5.94
N GLU A 145 0.94 15.48 6.18
CA GLU A 145 -0.35 15.80 5.58
C GLU A 145 -0.23 16.00 4.07
N ASP A 146 0.82 16.70 3.63
CA ASP A 146 1.12 16.90 2.21
C ASP A 146 1.34 15.55 1.49
N ASP A 147 2.11 14.65 2.08
CA ASP A 147 2.39 13.32 1.54
C ASP A 147 1.12 12.45 1.44
N VAL A 148 0.31 12.42 2.50
CA VAL A 148 -0.99 11.69 2.50
C VAL A 148 -1.91 12.25 1.43
N SER A 149 -2.02 13.58 1.35
CA SER A 149 -2.87 14.27 0.39
C SER A 149 -2.42 14.03 -1.05
N SER A 150 -1.10 14.02 -1.29
CA SER A 150 -0.51 13.72 -2.59
C SER A 150 -0.86 12.30 -3.06
N VAL A 151 -0.71 11.30 -2.18
CA VAL A 151 -1.06 9.90 -2.50
C VAL A 151 -2.58 9.76 -2.72
N LEU A 152 -3.42 10.41 -1.91
CA LEU A 152 -4.87 10.43 -2.09
C LEU A 152 -5.27 11.06 -3.43
N ALA A 153 -4.67 12.18 -3.80
CA ALA A 153 -4.94 12.85 -5.07
C ALA A 153 -4.60 11.95 -6.27
N LYS A 154 -3.46 11.25 -6.22
CA LYS A 154 -3.08 10.24 -7.23
C LYS A 154 -4.11 9.11 -7.31
N PHE A 155 -4.54 8.59 -6.16
CA PHE A 155 -5.55 7.54 -6.09
C PHE A 155 -6.89 7.97 -6.71
N VAL A 156 -7.39 9.16 -6.36
CA VAL A 156 -8.66 9.70 -6.86
C VAL A 156 -8.59 9.98 -8.36
N ALA A 157 -7.50 10.58 -8.84
CA ALA A 157 -7.30 10.87 -10.26
C ALA A 157 -7.33 9.59 -11.11
N PHE A 158 -6.63 8.56 -10.64
CA PHE A 158 -6.62 7.26 -11.31
C PHE A 158 -8.00 6.58 -11.25
N SER A 159 -8.64 6.52 -10.08
CA SER A 159 -9.96 5.89 -9.91
C SER A 159 -11.02 6.53 -10.81
N THR A 160 -11.00 7.86 -10.94
CA THR A 160 -11.89 8.60 -11.84
C THR A 160 -11.67 8.22 -13.31
N THR A 161 -10.41 8.01 -13.69
CA THR A 161 -10.05 7.57 -15.05
C THR A 161 -10.56 6.16 -15.35
N LEU A 162 -10.42 5.23 -14.40
CA LEU A 162 -10.96 3.87 -14.53
C LEU A 162 -12.49 3.86 -14.67
N ILE A 163 -13.19 4.61 -13.82
CA ILE A 163 -14.65 4.72 -13.85
C ILE A 163 -15.10 5.25 -15.21
N THR A 164 -14.48 6.34 -15.69
CA THR A 164 -14.77 6.93 -17.00
C THR A 164 -14.57 5.93 -18.14
N HIS A 165 -13.46 5.18 -18.11
CA HIS A 165 -13.17 4.15 -19.11
C HIS A 165 -14.18 2.98 -19.05
N ALA A 166 -14.59 2.56 -17.85
CA ALA A 166 -15.60 1.51 -17.68
C ALA A 166 -16.97 1.92 -18.22
N HIS A 167 -17.37 3.18 -18.02
CA HIS A 167 -18.59 3.75 -18.59
C HIS A 167 -18.52 3.81 -20.12
N LEU A 168 -17.44 4.36 -20.69
CA LEU A 168 -17.22 4.39 -22.14
C LEU A 168 -17.28 3.00 -22.77
N LYS A 169 -16.60 2.00 -22.19
CA LYS A 169 -16.62 0.62 -22.68
C LYS A 169 -18.03 0.04 -22.67
N LYS A 170 -18.82 0.32 -21.63
CA LYS A 170 -20.21 -0.15 -21.50
C LYS A 170 -21.11 0.49 -22.54
N ASP A 171 -20.94 1.78 -22.82
CA ASP A 171 -21.75 2.51 -23.80
C ASP A 171 -21.40 2.09 -25.23
N ILE A 172 -20.11 1.90 -25.55
CA ILE A 172 -19.67 1.30 -26.84
C ILE A 172 -20.27 -0.10 -27.01
N SER A 173 -20.21 -0.94 -25.97
CA SER A 173 -20.78 -2.30 -26.00
C SER A 173 -22.30 -2.33 -26.18
N ARG A 174 -23.00 -1.27 -25.79
CA ARG A 174 -24.45 -1.10 -26.02
C ARG A 174 -24.73 -0.67 -27.45
N MET A 175 -23.93 0.26 -27.99
CA MET A 175 -24.05 0.71 -29.38
C MET A 175 -23.81 -0.44 -30.37
N SER A 176 -22.76 -1.24 -30.19
CA SER A 176 -22.46 -2.37 -31.08
C SER A 176 -23.52 -3.48 -31.06
N ARG A 177 -24.25 -3.67 -29.94
CA ARG A 177 -25.37 -4.62 -29.88
C ARG A 177 -26.60 -4.11 -30.62
N ASN A 178 -26.86 -2.81 -30.57
CA ASN A 178 -27.99 -2.21 -31.28
C ASN A 178 -27.81 -2.24 -32.81
N GLU A 179 -26.57 -2.23 -33.30
CA GLU A 179 -26.28 -2.37 -34.75
C GLU A 179 -26.50 -3.80 -35.26
N HIS A 180 -26.30 -4.82 -34.42
CA HIS A 180 -26.52 -6.23 -34.80
C HIS A 180 -27.99 -6.65 -34.75
N SER A 181 -28.85 -5.97 -33.98
CA SER A 181 -30.30 -6.24 -33.93
C SER A 181 -31.11 -5.60 -35.05
N VAL A 182 -30.50 -4.74 -35.89
CA VAL A 182 -31.19 -4.05 -37.00
C VAL A 182 -31.01 -4.78 -38.33
N SER A 183 -30.17 -5.84 -38.38
CA SER A 183 -29.87 -6.59 -39.62
C SER A 183 -30.56 -7.96 -39.73
N GLU A 184 -31.43 -8.36 -38.79
CA GLU A 184 -32.16 -9.65 -38.85
C GLU A 184 -33.59 -9.55 -39.39
N ASP A 185 -34.06 -8.36 -39.80
CA ASP A 185 -35.37 -8.16 -40.45
C ASP A 185 -35.19 -7.44 -41.81
N VAL A 186 -34.59 -8.11 -42.80
CA VAL A 186 -34.76 -7.82 -44.25
C VAL A 186 -34.80 -9.12 -45.04
#